data_AF-A0A8D8JUC3-F1
#
_entry.id   AF-A0A8D8JUC3-F1
#
_cell.length_a   1.000
_cell.length_b   1.000
_cell.length_c   1.000
_cell.angle_alpha   90.00
_cell.angle_beta   90.00
_cell.angle_gamma   90.00
#
_symmetry.space_group_name_H-M   'P 1'
#
loop_
_entity.id
_entity.type
_entity.pdbx_description
1 polymer ?
#
loop_
_entity_poly.entity_id
_entity_poly.type
_entity_poly.pdbx_seq_one_letter_code
_entity_poly.pdbx_strand_id
1 'polypeptide(L)'
;IAMRWFMTIGWIVPLGLISFYATFRNNYTADTEHCWMDESHAMWLLTVPVFLSLAASLVFLVNVVRVLLTKLNSTSPNPAPLGLKKATRATLILIPLFGLQHILLPFRPNKGCDLERYYQVVSAVLISLQGACVSCLFCFANHDVIFAIKCQLSRFIPDLVQHPFRESYNGGQVQTQSRDMMV
;
A
#
# COMPACT_ATOMS: atom_id res chain seq x y z
N ILE A 1 -1.67 -5.75 -23.91
CA ILE A 1 -0.29 -6.30 -23.96
C ILE A 1 0.51 -5.99 -22.69
N ALA A 2 0.65 -4.72 -22.27
CA ALA A 2 1.48 -4.33 -21.13
C ALA A 2 1.13 -5.01 -19.78
N MET A 3 -0.16 -5.12 -19.43
CA MET A 3 -0.58 -5.81 -18.19
C MET A 3 -0.12 -7.27 -18.11
N ARG A 4 -0.16 -8.00 -19.24
CA ARG A 4 0.28 -9.40 -19.29
C ARG A 4 1.78 -9.50 -19.01
N TRP A 5 2.57 -8.57 -19.56
CA TRP A 5 4.01 -8.51 -19.31
C TRP A 5 4.35 -8.26 -17.84
N PHE A 6 3.67 -7.33 -17.18
CA PHE A 6 3.89 -7.07 -15.74
C PHE A 6 3.55 -8.29 -14.88
N MET A 7 2.45 -8.98 -15.19
CA MET A 7 2.07 -10.20 -14.49
C MET A 7 3.11 -11.31 -14.70
N THR A 8 3.57 -11.53 -15.93
CA THR A 8 4.59 -12.57 -16.19
C THR A 8 5.91 -12.26 -15.47
N ILE A 9 6.38 -11.01 -15.50
CA ILE A 9 7.64 -10.61 -14.85
C ILE A 9 7.52 -10.73 -13.33
N GLY A 10 6.38 -10.30 -12.75
CA GLY A 10 6.13 -10.36 -11.31
C GLY A 10 6.10 -11.78 -10.75
N TRP A 11 5.82 -12.80 -11.55
CA TRP A 11 5.83 -14.20 -11.12
C TRP A 11 7.12 -14.93 -11.48
N ILE A 12 7.61 -14.75 -12.70
CA ILE A 12 8.78 -15.50 -13.19
C ILE A 12 10.05 -15.08 -12.45
N VAL A 13 10.23 -13.79 -12.17
CA VAL A 13 11.45 -13.30 -11.51
C VAL A 13 11.57 -13.85 -10.07
N PRO A 14 10.53 -13.78 -9.21
CA PRO A 14 10.60 -14.41 -7.88
C PRO A 14 10.77 -15.92 -7.93
N LEU A 15 10.04 -16.62 -8.81
CA LEU A 15 10.18 -18.07 -8.95
C LEU A 15 11.58 -18.47 -9.41
N GLY A 16 12.18 -17.72 -10.33
CA GLY A 16 13.56 -17.90 -10.77
C GLY A 16 14.57 -17.72 -9.64
N LEU A 17 14.45 -16.64 -8.86
CA LEU A 17 15.35 -16.39 -7.72
C LEU A 17 15.22 -17.46 -6.62
N ILE A 18 13.98 -17.85 -6.29
CA ILE A 18 13.70 -18.86 -5.26
C ILE A 18 14.21 -20.23 -5.71
N SER A 19 13.96 -20.62 -6.97
CA SER A 19 14.44 -21.91 -7.50
C SER A 19 15.96 -21.98 -7.59
N PHE A 20 16.62 -20.88 -7.96
CA PHE A 20 18.08 -20.79 -7.95
C PHE A 20 18.64 -20.96 -6.53
N TYR A 21 18.08 -20.25 -5.54
CA TYR A 21 18.45 -20.40 -4.13
C TYR A 21 18.21 -21.84 -3.63
N ALA A 22 17.05 -22.42 -3.92
CA ALA A 22 16.70 -23.77 -3.50
C ALA A 22 17.66 -24.83 -4.09
N THR A 23 18.02 -24.67 -5.37
CA THR A 23 18.98 -25.56 -6.03
C THR A 23 20.36 -25.40 -5.40
N PHE A 24 20.84 -24.18 -5.20
CA PHE A 24 22.13 -23.91 -4.57
C PHE A 24 22.19 -24.50 -3.15
N ARG A 25 21.15 -24.28 -2.34
CA ARG A 25 20.99 -24.82 -0.98
C ARG A 25 21.00 -26.35 -0.96
N ASN A 26 20.28 -27.00 -1.88
CA ASN A 26 20.14 -28.45 -1.94
C ASN A 26 21.45 -29.18 -2.32
N ASN A 27 22.36 -28.49 -3.02
CA ASN A 27 23.67 -29.07 -3.38
C ASN A 27 24.67 -29.09 -2.21
N TYR A 28 24.40 -28.36 -1.12
CA TYR A 28 25.22 -28.36 0.10
C TYR A 28 24.54 -29.17 1.21
N THR A 29 24.85 -30.47 1.27
CA THR A 29 24.23 -31.45 2.20
C THR A 29 24.46 -31.17 3.68
N ALA A 30 25.49 -30.39 4.04
CA ALA A 30 25.78 -30.01 5.43
C ALA A 30 24.76 -29.00 6.01
N ASP A 31 23.98 -28.35 5.15
CA ASP A 31 23.09 -27.24 5.48
C ASP A 31 21.59 -27.64 5.45
N THR A 32 21.31 -28.93 5.20
CA THR A 32 19.97 -29.53 5.08
C THR A 32 19.51 -30.31 6.32
N GLU A 33 20.34 -30.43 7.37
CA GLU A 33 19.95 -31.14 8.62
C GLU A 33 18.91 -30.35 9.45
N HIS A 34 18.89 -29.03 9.34
CA HIS A 34 17.92 -28.17 10.02
C HIS A 34 16.84 -27.65 9.06
N CYS A 35 15.72 -27.19 9.64
CA CYS A 35 14.67 -26.51 8.88
C CYS A 35 15.27 -25.31 8.13
N TRP A 36 14.81 -25.03 6.91
CA TRP A 36 15.34 -23.95 6.05
C TRP A 36 15.13 -22.52 6.60
N MET A 37 14.77 -22.41 7.88
CA MET A 37 14.80 -21.20 8.71
C MET A 37 16.14 -20.96 9.41
N ASP A 38 17.05 -21.94 9.48
CA ASP A 38 18.34 -21.75 10.13
C ASP A 38 19.29 -20.89 9.29
N GLU A 39 20.06 -20.03 9.98
CA GLU A 39 20.92 -19.07 9.28
C GLU A 39 22.08 -19.76 8.59
N SER A 40 22.24 -19.46 7.30
CA SER A 40 23.43 -19.80 6.54
C SER A 40 23.82 -18.67 5.61
N HIS A 41 25.09 -18.64 5.23
CA HIS A 41 25.69 -17.68 4.32
C HIS A 41 24.96 -17.57 2.97
N ALA A 42 24.17 -18.58 2.57
CA ALA A 42 23.35 -18.54 1.36
C ALA A 42 22.17 -17.55 1.43
N MET A 43 21.74 -17.13 2.63
CA MET A 43 20.58 -16.23 2.80
C MET A 43 20.79 -14.87 2.12
N TRP A 44 22.03 -14.39 2.06
CA TRP A 44 22.40 -13.12 1.43
C TRP A 44 21.98 -13.06 -0.06
N LEU A 45 21.98 -14.20 -0.74
CA LEU A 45 21.60 -14.32 -2.15
C LEU A 45 20.13 -13.97 -2.41
N LEU A 46 19.24 -14.23 -1.44
CA LEU A 46 17.83 -13.80 -1.51
C LEU A 46 17.64 -12.39 -0.96
N THR A 47 18.38 -12.06 0.09
CA THR A 47 18.27 -10.77 0.79
C THR A 47 18.64 -9.60 -0.12
N VAL A 48 19.74 -9.68 -0.88
CA VAL A 48 20.19 -8.60 -1.79
C VAL A 48 19.16 -8.19 -2.84
N PRO A 49 18.60 -9.10 -3.67
CA PRO A 49 17.61 -8.71 -4.67
C PRO A 49 16.32 -8.16 -4.03
N VAL A 50 15.94 -8.65 -2.84
CA VAL A 50 14.81 -8.10 -2.08
C VAL A 50 15.12 -6.65 -1.67
N PHE A 51 16.29 -6.36 -1.10
CA PHE A 51 16.68 -4.99 -0.77
C PHE A 51 16.74 -4.06 -1.97
N LEU A 52 17.29 -4.51 -3.08
CA LEU A 52 17.34 -3.72 -4.30
C LEU A 52 15.93 -3.39 -4.81
N SER A 53 15.01 -4.36 -4.76
CA SER A 53 13.61 -4.14 -5.15
C SER A 53 12.88 -3.16 -4.22
N LEU A 54 13.14 -3.23 -2.91
CA LEU A 54 12.61 -2.29 -1.92
C LEU A 54 13.15 -0.88 -2.16
N ALA A 55 14.46 -0.73 -2.39
CA ALA A 55 15.09 0.55 -2.66
C ALA A 55 14.56 1.18 -3.96
N ALA A 56 14.44 0.41 -5.04
CA ALA A 56 13.85 0.88 -6.29
C ALA A 56 12.38 1.32 -6.11
N SER A 57 11.61 0.54 -5.34
CA SER A 57 10.21 0.87 -5.01
C SER A 57 10.11 2.15 -4.19
N LEU A 58 11.04 2.41 -3.28
CA LEU A 58 11.12 3.65 -2.51
C LEU A 58 11.46 4.86 -3.39
N VAL A 59 12.41 4.73 -4.31
CA VAL A 59 12.76 5.83 -5.23
C VAL A 59 11.56 6.17 -6.12
N PHE A 60 10.90 5.14 -6.69
CA PHE A 60 9.69 5.33 -7.48
C PHE A 60 8.59 6.01 -6.65
N LEU A 61 8.41 5.56 -5.41
CA LEU A 61 7.46 6.16 -4.49
C LEU A 61 7.71 7.65 -4.29
N VAL A 62 8.94 8.03 -3.92
CA VAL A 62 9.30 9.43 -3.68
C VAL A 62 9.04 10.28 -4.92
N ASN A 63 9.30 9.75 -6.11
CA ASN A 63 9.03 10.44 -7.36
C ASN A 63 7.52 10.66 -7.57
N VAL A 64 6.70 9.62 -7.38
CA VAL A 64 5.23 9.72 -7.49
C VAL A 64 4.67 10.68 -6.44
N VAL A 65 5.14 10.60 -5.20
CA VAL A 65 4.77 11.52 -4.10
C VAL A 65 5.08 12.94 -4.48
N ARG A 66 6.31 13.21 -4.92
CA ARG A 66 6.73 14.57 -5.30
C ARG A 66 5.79 15.13 -6.35
N VAL A 67 5.53 14.38 -7.42
CA VAL A 67 4.61 14.80 -8.48
C VAL A 67 3.20 15.04 -7.93
N LEU A 68 2.67 14.13 -7.11
CA LEU A 68 1.34 14.26 -6.51
C LEU A 68 1.24 15.49 -5.60
N LEU A 69 2.23 15.69 -4.72
CA LEU A 69 2.29 16.83 -3.80
C LEU A 69 2.46 18.14 -4.55
N THR A 70 3.29 18.19 -5.60
CA THR A 70 3.44 19.39 -6.44
C THR A 70 2.11 19.75 -7.12
N LYS A 71 1.36 18.77 -7.64
CA LYS A 71 0.04 19.00 -8.26
C LYS A 71 -1.05 19.41 -7.27
N LEU A 72 -1.01 18.88 -6.05
CA LEU A 72 -1.93 19.26 -4.98
C LEU A 72 -1.63 20.68 -4.46
N ASN A 73 -0.36 21.06 -4.38
CA ASN A 73 0.05 22.39 -3.93
C ASN A 73 -0.25 23.46 -5.00
N SER A 74 -0.04 23.16 -6.29
CA SER A 74 -0.39 24.08 -7.38
C SER A 74 -1.89 24.36 -7.51
N THR A 75 -2.75 23.53 -6.92
CA THR A 75 -4.22 23.62 -7.02
C THR A 75 -4.87 24.29 -5.80
N SER A 76 -4.12 24.63 -4.75
CA SER A 76 -4.67 25.16 -3.49
C SER A 76 -4.31 26.64 -3.27
N PRO A 77 -5.25 27.58 -3.43
CA PRO A 77 -5.03 29.01 -3.16
C PRO A 77 -5.12 29.40 -1.66
N ASN A 78 -5.36 28.45 -0.75
CA ASN A 78 -5.68 28.72 0.67
C ASN A 78 -4.53 28.37 1.63
N PRO A 79 -4.44 29.07 2.78
CA PRO A 79 -3.23 29.14 3.61
C PRO A 79 -2.80 27.80 4.22
N ALA A 80 -1.53 27.78 4.60
CA ALA A 80 -0.63 26.65 4.84
C ALA A 80 -1.06 25.43 5.70
N PRO A 81 -2.04 25.44 6.64
CA PRO A 81 -2.28 24.24 7.48
C PRO A 81 -3.08 23.10 6.80
N LEU A 82 -3.94 23.38 5.82
CA LEU A 82 -4.83 22.36 5.23
C LEU A 82 -4.14 21.51 4.16
N GLY A 83 -3.26 22.12 3.36
CA GLY A 83 -2.44 21.41 2.37
C GLY A 83 -1.45 20.45 3.01
N LEU A 84 -0.83 20.85 4.13
CA LEU A 84 0.05 19.98 4.92
C LEU A 84 -0.70 18.78 5.52
N LYS A 85 -1.91 18.96 6.06
CA LYS A 85 -2.71 17.83 6.57
C LYS A 85 -3.07 16.82 5.47
N LYS A 86 -3.41 17.29 4.26
CA LYS A 86 -3.68 16.41 3.11
C LYS A 86 -2.41 15.70 2.63
N ALA A 87 -1.28 16.41 2.58
CA ALA A 87 0.02 15.84 2.23
C ALA A 87 0.45 14.76 3.23
N THR A 88 0.36 15.03 4.54
CA THR A 88 0.67 14.07 5.60
C THR A 88 -0.24 12.84 5.52
N ARG A 89 -1.54 13.02 5.23
CA ARG A 89 -2.45 11.89 5.04
C ARG A 89 -2.06 11.03 3.83
N ALA A 90 -1.67 11.64 2.71
CA ALA A 90 -1.19 10.90 1.54
C ALA A 90 0.11 10.16 1.85
N THR A 91 1.06 10.79 2.54
CA THR A 91 2.33 10.16 2.94
C THR A 91 2.10 9.00 3.92
N LEU A 92 1.18 9.13 4.89
CA LEU A 92 0.82 8.06 5.83
C LEU A 92 0.16 6.85 5.15
N ILE A 93 -0.50 7.04 4.01
CA ILE A 93 -1.09 5.96 3.19
C ILE A 93 -0.01 5.24 2.36
N LEU A 94 0.99 6.00 1.92
CA LEU A 94 2.06 5.47 1.08
C LEU A 94 3.10 4.67 1.86
N ILE A 95 3.40 5.04 3.10
CA ILE A 95 4.36 4.29 3.95
C ILE A 95 4.01 2.78 4.07
N PRO A 96 2.78 2.38 4.45
CA PRO A 96 2.44 0.96 4.58
C PRO A 96 2.33 0.23 3.23
N LEU A 97 1.95 0.95 2.15
CA LEU A 97 1.80 0.36 0.82
C LEU A 97 3.13 -0.06 0.21
N PHE A 98 4.17 0.74 0.39
CA PHE A 98 5.48 0.47 -0.18
C PHE A 98 6.36 -0.40 0.72
N GLY A 99 5.85 -0.81 1.87
CA GLY A 99 6.55 -1.73 2.77
C GLY A 99 7.78 -1.10 3.42
N LEU A 100 7.74 0.20 3.72
CA LEU A 100 8.89 0.89 4.33
C LEU A 100 9.34 0.23 5.65
N GLN A 101 8.40 -0.38 6.38
CA GLN A 101 8.68 -1.18 7.57
C GLN A 101 9.58 -2.40 7.30
N HIS A 102 9.68 -2.87 6.05
CA HIS A 102 10.57 -3.97 5.64
C HIS A 102 12.03 -3.51 5.49
N ILE A 103 12.34 -2.20 5.49
CA ILE A 103 13.72 -1.69 5.56
C ILE A 103 14.40 -2.06 6.88
N LEU A 104 13.63 -2.45 7.90
CA LEU A 104 14.17 -2.95 9.16
C LEU A 104 14.63 -4.41 9.06
N LEU A 105 14.26 -5.16 8.00
CA LEU A 105 14.67 -6.55 7.79
C LEU A 105 16.20 -6.84 7.73
N PRO A 106 17.09 -5.96 7.22
CA PRO A 106 18.53 -6.22 7.19
C PRO A 106 19.21 -5.85 8.50
N PHE A 107 18.60 -4.99 9.31
CA PHE A 107 19.11 -4.53 10.59
C PHE A 107 18.79 -5.54 11.70
N ARG A 108 18.92 -6.84 11.40
CA ARG A 108 18.77 -7.88 12.41
C ARG A 108 19.92 -7.71 13.42
N PRO A 109 19.63 -7.41 14.71
CA PRO A 109 20.66 -7.29 15.72
C PRO A 109 21.34 -8.64 15.95
N ASN A 110 22.58 -8.62 16.44
CA ASN A 110 23.35 -9.83 16.73
C ASN A 110 22.59 -10.79 17.66
N LYS A 111 22.76 -12.09 17.42
CA LYS A 111 22.07 -13.16 18.16
C LYS A 111 22.36 -13.06 19.66
N GLY A 112 21.30 -13.09 20.48
CA GLY A 112 21.41 -13.16 21.95
C GLY A 112 21.22 -11.84 22.70
N CYS A 113 20.93 -10.73 22.03
CA CYS A 113 20.46 -9.51 22.69
C CYS A 113 18.94 -9.52 22.88
N ASP A 114 18.43 -8.94 23.98
CA ASP A 114 16.99 -8.73 24.18
C ASP A 114 16.33 -7.99 23.00
N LEU A 115 17.11 -7.14 22.34
CA LEU A 115 16.70 -6.39 21.14
C LEU A 115 16.27 -7.30 19.97
N GLU A 116 16.80 -8.52 19.85
CA GLU A 116 16.38 -9.49 18.84
C GLU A 116 14.92 -9.91 19.06
N ARG A 117 14.53 -10.17 20.30
CA ARG A 117 13.15 -10.58 20.64
C ARG A 117 12.17 -9.45 20.37
N TYR A 118 12.51 -8.21 20.76
CA TYR A 118 11.70 -7.04 20.43
C TYR A 118 11.57 -6.84 18.92
N TYR A 119 12.68 -6.96 18.20
CA TYR A 119 12.72 -6.84 16.75
C TYR A 119 11.83 -7.87 16.04
N GLN A 120 11.90 -9.14 16.45
CA GLN A 120 11.08 -10.21 15.87
C GLN A 120 9.59 -9.96 16.09
N VAL A 121 9.19 -9.58 17.30
CA VAL A 121 7.78 -9.29 17.63
C VAL A 121 7.27 -8.10 16.84
N VAL A 122 8.02 -6.98 16.83
CA VAL A 122 7.63 -5.76 16.11
C VAL A 122 7.53 -6.04 14.61
N SER A 123 8.51 -6.73 14.03
CA SER A 123 8.49 -7.06 12.60
C SER A 123 7.31 -7.95 12.24
N ALA A 124 7.02 -8.98 13.04
CA ALA A 124 5.88 -9.87 12.82
C ALA A 124 4.53 -9.12 12.87
N VAL A 125 4.37 -8.22 13.85
CA VAL A 125 3.17 -7.38 13.99
C VAL A 125 3.03 -6.44 12.78
N LEU A 126 4.11 -5.78 12.38
CA LEU A 126 4.12 -4.84 11.25
C LEU A 126 3.82 -5.52 9.91
N ILE A 127 4.37 -6.72 9.68
CA ILE A 127 4.09 -7.52 8.46
C ILE A 127 2.62 -7.97 8.46
N SER A 128 2.10 -8.45 9.59
CA SER A 128 0.72 -8.91 9.71
C SER A 128 -0.29 -7.78 9.50
N LEU A 129 0.00 -6.60 10.04
CA LEU A 129 -0.86 -5.42 9.89
C LEU A 129 -0.79 -4.81 8.49
N GLN A 130 0.30 -5.00 7.74
CA GLN A 130 0.47 -4.39 6.42
C GLN A 130 -0.69 -4.73 5.49
N GLY A 131 -1.04 -6.01 5.35
CA GLY A 131 -2.14 -6.44 4.46
C GLY A 131 -3.50 -5.87 4.89
N ALA A 132 -3.73 -5.80 6.20
CA ALA A 132 -4.93 -5.18 6.76
C ALA A 132 -4.99 -3.67 6.47
N CYS A 133 -3.87 -2.95 6.67
CA CYS A 133 -3.79 -1.52 6.37
C CYS A 133 -4.00 -1.23 4.87
N VAL A 134 -3.35 -1.99 3.98
CA VAL A 134 -3.47 -1.80 2.53
C VAL A 134 -4.90 -2.04 2.06
N SER A 135 -5.56 -3.12 2.50
CA SER A 135 -6.95 -3.40 2.15
C SER A 135 -7.92 -2.32 2.67
N CYS A 136 -7.74 -1.85 3.91
CA CYS A 136 -8.51 -0.73 4.44
C CYS A 136 -8.38 0.55 3.63
N LEU A 137 -7.18 0.89 3.16
CA LEU A 137 -6.94 2.13 2.44
C LEU A 137 -7.41 2.08 0.98
N PHE A 138 -7.20 0.97 0.28
CA PHE A 138 -7.52 0.85 -1.14
C PHE A 138 -8.94 0.38 -1.42
N CYS A 139 -9.50 -0.46 -0.55
CA CYS A 139 -10.84 -1.01 -0.70
C CYS A 139 -11.84 -0.23 0.17
N PHE A 140 -11.71 -0.29 1.50
CA PHE A 140 -12.75 0.24 2.39
C PHE A 140 -12.83 1.76 2.43
N ALA A 141 -11.69 2.47 2.34
CA ALA A 141 -11.64 3.93 2.34
C ALA A 141 -11.89 4.55 0.95
N ASN A 142 -12.10 3.73 -0.09
CA ASN A 142 -12.36 4.22 -1.43
C ASN A 142 -13.80 4.72 -1.55
N HIS A 143 -13.98 5.98 -1.97
CA HIS A 143 -15.28 6.62 -2.05
C HIS A 143 -16.24 5.91 -3.01
N ASP A 144 -15.72 5.35 -4.11
CA ASP A 144 -16.53 4.64 -5.10
C ASP A 144 -17.07 3.33 -4.51
N VAL A 145 -16.26 2.63 -3.72
CA VAL A 145 -16.65 1.41 -3.02
C VAL A 145 -17.69 1.74 -1.94
N ILE A 146 -17.46 2.78 -1.14
CA ILE A 146 -18.40 3.24 -0.11
C ILE A 146 -19.74 3.63 -0.76
N PHE A 147 -19.71 4.35 -1.87
CA PHE A 147 -20.90 4.75 -2.60
C PHE A 147 -21.66 3.54 -3.15
N ALA A 148 -20.95 2.59 -3.78
CA ALA A 148 -21.56 1.35 -4.27
C ALA A 148 -22.20 0.52 -3.15
N ILE A 149 -21.53 0.39 -2.00
CA ILE A 149 -22.07 -0.29 -0.82
C ILE A 149 -23.32 0.43 -0.31
N LYS A 150 -23.31 1.77 -0.22
CA LYS A 150 -24.48 2.55 0.22
C LYS A 150 -25.66 2.41 -0.74
N CYS A 151 -25.43 2.48 -2.04
CA CYS A 151 -26.48 2.23 -3.05
C CYS A 151 -27.05 0.83 -2.91
N GLN A 152 -26.19 -0.18 -2.76
CA GLN A 152 -26.66 -1.56 -2.55
C GLN A 152 -27.44 -1.70 -1.24
N LEU A 153 -26.97 -1.08 -0.15
CA LEU A 153 -27.65 -1.11 1.14
C LEU A 153 -29.02 -0.42 1.08
N SER A 154 -29.15 0.70 0.37
CA SER A 154 -30.44 1.37 0.15
C SER A 154 -31.43 0.53 -0.64
N ARG A 155 -30.94 -0.36 -1.51
CA ARG A 155 -31.78 -1.31 -2.25
C ARG A 155 -32.25 -2.47 -1.38
N PHE A 156 -31.43 -2.91 -0.42
CA PHE A 156 -31.75 -4.00 0.50
C PHE A 156 -32.57 -3.56 1.72
N ILE A 157 -32.36 -2.33 2.22
CA ILE A 157 -33.03 -1.81 3.42
C ILE A 157 -33.52 -0.38 3.14
N PRO A 158 -34.69 -0.22 2.50
CA PRO A 158 -35.23 1.10 2.16
C PRO A 158 -35.55 1.96 3.39
N ASP A 159 -35.94 1.35 4.52
CA ASP A 159 -36.39 2.08 5.73
C ASP A 159 -35.25 2.77 6.52
N LEU A 160 -33.98 2.34 6.38
CA LEU A 160 -32.86 2.93 7.14
C LEU A 160 -32.21 4.14 6.44
N VAL A 161 -32.42 4.32 5.13
CA VAL A 161 -31.61 5.24 4.30
C VAL A 161 -32.37 6.52 3.89
N GLN A 162 -33.66 6.64 4.19
CA GLN A 162 -34.46 7.81 3.81
C GLN A 162 -33.97 9.14 4.45
N HIS A 163 -33.24 9.10 5.57
CA HIS A 163 -32.90 10.29 6.35
C HIS A 163 -31.67 11.12 5.93
N PRO A 164 -30.58 10.63 5.28
CA PRO A 164 -29.44 11.49 4.94
C PRO A 164 -29.43 12.05 3.51
N PHE A 165 -30.18 11.47 2.56
CA PHE A 165 -30.00 11.81 1.13
C PHE A 165 -30.80 13.02 0.63
N ARG A 166 -31.76 13.53 1.40
CA ARG A 166 -32.61 14.65 0.96
C ARG A 166 -31.93 16.02 1.05
N GLU A 167 -30.91 16.19 1.88
CA GLU A 167 -30.20 17.47 2.01
C GLU A 167 -29.14 17.70 0.92
N SER A 168 -28.45 16.66 0.43
CA SER A 168 -27.34 16.87 -0.51
C SER A 168 -27.77 17.16 -1.94
N TYR A 169 -28.97 16.74 -2.37
CA TYR A 169 -29.48 17.04 -3.72
C TYR A 169 -30.04 18.48 -3.81
N ASN A 170 -30.58 18.99 -2.70
CA ASN A 170 -31.22 20.31 -2.67
C ASN A 170 -30.22 21.48 -2.59
N GLY A 171 -28.93 21.21 -2.31
CA GLY A 171 -27.85 22.21 -2.30
C GLY A 171 -27.13 22.39 -3.64
N GLY A 172 -27.49 21.62 -4.68
CA GLY A 172 -26.75 21.57 -5.96
C GLY A 172 -27.49 22.06 -7.20
N GLN A 173 -28.79 22.41 -7.12
CA GLN A 173 -29.55 22.92 -8.27
C GLN A 173 -30.45 24.11 -7.92
N VAL A 174 -29.82 25.25 -7.62
CA VAL A 174 -30.42 26.56 -7.93
C VAL A 174 -29.31 27.45 -8.50
N GLN A 175 -29.17 27.42 -9.84
CA GLN A 175 -28.87 28.56 -10.74
C GLN A 175 -28.32 28.08 -12.09
N THR A 176 -29.24 27.85 -13.04
CA THR A 176 -29.04 28.21 -14.47
C THR A 176 -30.44 28.42 -15.03
N GLN A 177 -30.94 29.65 -14.93
CA GLN A 177 -30.97 30.61 -16.04
C GLN A 177 -32.22 30.41 -16.91
N SER A 178 -33.32 30.96 -16.38
CA SER A 178 -34.51 31.37 -17.12
C SER A 178 -34.12 32.48 -18.10
N ARG A 179 -33.93 32.14 -19.37
CA ARG A 179 -34.12 33.02 -20.53
C ARG A 179 -34.58 32.10 -21.67
N ASP A 180 -35.89 32.03 -21.85
CA ASP A 180 -36.60 31.81 -23.13
C ASP A 180 -38.08 31.50 -22.85
N MET A 181 -38.83 32.54 -22.46
CA MET A 181 -40.27 32.65 -22.71
C MET A 181 -40.73 34.05 -22.31
N MET A 182 -40.70 34.95 -23.30
CA MET A 182 -41.46 36.20 -23.47
C MET A 182 -40.59 37.23 -24.21
N VAL A 183 -40.60 37.17 -25.55
CA VAL A 183 -41.20 38.12 -26.51
C VAL A 183 -41.11 37.46 -27.89
#